data_AF-A0A4V2AVA7-F1
#
_entry.id   AF-A0A4V2AVA7-F1
#
_cell.length_a   1.000
_cell.length_b   1.000
_cell.length_c   1.000
_cell.angle_alpha   90.00
_cell.angle_beta   90.00
_cell.angle_gamma   90.00
#
_symmetry.space_group_name_H-M   'P 1'
#
loop_
_entity.id
_entity.type
_entity.pdbx_description
1 polymer ?
#
loop_
_entity_poly.entity_id
_entity_poly.type
_entity_poly.pdbx_seq_one_letter_code
_entity_poly.pdbx_strand_id
1 'polypeptide(L)'
;MHKLNTAADLDALLADIGERPVVMLGEASHGTHEYYTWRTAISKRLITEKGFRFIAVEGDWPDCYKINRYVKGYKDAGNSITDVLQHFDRWPTWMWANWEVAALAEWLREYNSTRPMAERVGFYGLDVYSLWDSMYAMMDYLQEEDPQAAQSVK
;
A
#
# COMPACT_ATOMS: atom_id res chain seq x y z
N MET A 1 -2.89 -28.10 -15.11
CA MET A 1 -3.10 -26.71 -14.65
C MET A 1 -3.79 -26.80 -13.30
N HIS A 2 -3.10 -26.45 -12.20
CA HIS A 2 -3.70 -26.44 -10.87
C HIS A 2 -4.62 -25.22 -10.78
N LYS A 3 -5.93 -25.44 -10.74
CA LYS A 3 -6.89 -24.33 -10.62
C LYS A 3 -6.84 -23.80 -9.19
N LEU A 4 -6.63 -22.50 -9.04
CA LEU A 4 -6.70 -21.82 -7.75
C LEU A 4 -8.16 -21.43 -7.50
N ASN A 5 -8.83 -22.09 -6.55
CA ASN A 5 -10.23 -21.84 -6.20
C ASN A 5 -10.40 -21.41 -4.75
N THR A 6 -9.44 -21.75 -3.88
CA THR A 6 -9.51 -21.56 -2.43
C THR A 6 -8.19 -21.05 -1.88
N ALA A 7 -8.20 -20.53 -0.64
CA ALA A 7 -6.98 -20.10 0.03
C ALA A 7 -5.95 -21.24 0.21
N ALA A 8 -6.41 -22.48 0.40
CA ALA A 8 -5.54 -23.65 0.56
C ALA A 8 -4.75 -23.98 -0.72
N ASP A 9 -5.24 -23.57 -1.89
CA ASP A 9 -4.52 -23.78 -3.15
C ASP A 9 -3.22 -22.96 -3.22
N LEU A 10 -3.04 -21.96 -2.32
CA LEU A 10 -1.80 -21.21 -2.16
C LEU A 10 -0.79 -21.90 -1.22
N ASP A 11 -1.13 -23.02 -0.56
CA ASP A 11 -0.24 -23.66 0.44
C ASP A 11 1.11 -24.06 -0.15
N ALA A 12 1.10 -24.63 -1.35
CA ALA A 12 2.33 -25.00 -2.05
C ALA A 12 3.21 -23.77 -2.36
N LEU A 13 2.59 -22.64 -2.70
CA LEU A 13 3.29 -21.37 -2.93
C LEU A 13 3.89 -20.82 -1.63
N LEU A 14 3.12 -20.80 -0.53
CA LEU A 14 3.59 -20.31 0.77
C LEU A 14 4.71 -21.19 1.32
N ALA A 15 4.65 -22.51 1.10
CA ALA A 15 5.72 -23.43 1.43
C ALA A 15 6.99 -23.16 0.62
N ASP A 16 6.87 -22.94 -0.69
CA ASP A 16 8.01 -22.64 -1.56
C ASP A 16 8.67 -21.29 -1.23
N ILE A 17 7.86 -20.26 -0.90
CA ILE A 17 8.35 -18.97 -0.43
C ILE A 17 9.23 -19.12 0.82
N GLY A 18 8.91 -20.04 1.73
CA GLY A 18 9.73 -20.33 2.90
C GLY A 18 9.89 -19.12 3.82
N GLU A 19 11.12 -18.81 4.19
CA GLU A 19 11.49 -17.71 5.10
C GLU A 19 12.13 -16.52 4.37
N ARG A 20 11.81 -16.34 3.08
CA ARG A 20 12.36 -15.24 2.29
C ARG A 20 11.86 -13.91 2.83
N PRO A 21 12.74 -12.90 3.04
CA PRO A 21 12.36 -11.62 3.62
C PRO A 21 11.65 -10.69 2.62
N VAL A 22 11.77 -10.99 1.32
CA VAL A 22 11.19 -10.19 0.23
C VAL A 22 10.53 -11.14 -0.77
N VAL A 23 9.29 -10.79 -1.14
CA VAL A 23 8.50 -11.50 -2.15
C VAL A 23 7.99 -10.47 -3.13
N MET A 24 8.27 -10.67 -4.42
CA MET A 24 7.85 -9.76 -5.50
C MET A 24 6.70 -10.39 -6.26
N LEU A 25 5.54 -9.72 -6.29
CA LEU A 25 4.33 -10.20 -6.94
C LEU A 25 4.09 -9.39 -8.23
N GLY A 26 4.55 -9.93 -9.35
CA GLY A 26 4.32 -9.33 -10.67
C GLY A 26 2.91 -9.57 -11.21
N GLU A 27 2.56 -8.85 -12.26
CA GLU A 27 1.33 -9.05 -13.05
C GLU A 27 1.64 -8.98 -14.54
N ALA A 28 0.84 -9.65 -15.37
CA ALA A 28 1.07 -9.64 -16.83
C ALA A 28 0.43 -8.42 -17.52
N SER A 29 -0.52 -7.76 -16.86
CA SER A 29 -1.16 -6.53 -17.32
C SER A 29 -1.74 -5.77 -16.13
N HIS A 30 -1.76 -4.44 -16.22
CA HIS A 30 -2.49 -3.64 -15.24
C HIS A 30 -4.00 -3.65 -15.50
N GLY A 31 -4.79 -3.39 -14.45
CA GLY A 31 -6.24 -3.25 -14.57
C GLY A 31 -7.01 -4.56 -14.68
N THR A 32 -6.34 -5.71 -14.57
CA THR A 32 -6.99 -7.03 -14.57
C THR A 32 -7.40 -7.42 -13.15
N HIS A 33 -8.71 -7.52 -12.93
CA HIS A 33 -9.33 -7.88 -11.65
C HIS A 33 -8.64 -9.08 -10.96
N GLU A 34 -8.40 -10.15 -11.71
CA GLU A 34 -7.83 -11.39 -11.21
C GLU A 34 -6.41 -11.21 -10.65
N TYR A 35 -5.60 -10.31 -11.22
CA TYR A 35 -4.27 -10.05 -10.67
C TYR A 35 -4.34 -9.31 -9.33
N TYR A 36 -5.25 -8.35 -9.17
CA TYR A 36 -5.43 -7.69 -7.87
C TYR A 36 -5.97 -8.65 -6.81
N THR A 37 -6.93 -9.51 -7.16
CA THR A 37 -7.51 -10.45 -6.20
C THR A 37 -6.50 -11.50 -5.75
N TRP A 38 -5.71 -12.08 -6.66
CA TRP A 38 -4.67 -13.04 -6.29
C TRP A 38 -3.52 -12.40 -5.50
N ARG A 39 -3.04 -11.22 -5.91
CA ARG A 39 -2.02 -10.48 -5.15
C ARG A 39 -2.51 -10.13 -3.75
N THR A 40 -3.79 -9.75 -3.61
CA THR A 40 -4.44 -9.52 -2.32
C THR A 40 -4.48 -10.79 -1.48
N ALA A 41 -4.93 -11.92 -2.05
CA ALA A 41 -5.00 -13.20 -1.33
C ALA A 41 -3.62 -13.67 -0.83
N ILE A 42 -2.60 -13.60 -1.69
CA ILE A 42 -1.21 -13.94 -1.34
C ILE A 42 -0.70 -13.00 -0.26
N SER A 43 -0.91 -11.69 -0.40
CA SER A 43 -0.44 -10.69 0.58
C SER A 43 -1.07 -10.91 1.95
N LYS A 44 -2.38 -11.20 2.02
CA LYS A 44 -3.06 -11.52 3.29
C LYS A 44 -2.40 -12.71 3.98
N ARG A 45 -2.13 -13.79 3.25
CA ARG A 45 -1.45 -14.98 3.79
C ARG A 45 -0.02 -14.68 4.25
N LEU A 46 0.77 -13.95 3.46
CA LEU A 46 2.12 -13.54 3.85
C LEU A 46 2.11 -12.69 5.13
N ILE A 47 1.11 -11.84 5.30
CA ILE A 47 0.95 -11.03 6.51
C ILE A 47 0.54 -11.88 7.72
N THR A 48 -0.46 -12.75 7.56
CA THR A 48 -1.03 -13.52 8.69
C THR A 48 -0.17 -14.69 9.10
N GLU A 49 0.52 -15.34 8.17
CA GLU A 49 1.25 -16.60 8.40
C GLU A 49 2.76 -16.42 8.41
N LYS A 50 3.28 -15.41 7.71
CA LYS A 50 4.74 -15.18 7.55
C LYS A 50 5.22 -13.86 8.16
N GLY A 51 4.33 -13.08 8.78
CA GLY A 51 4.69 -11.87 9.53
C GLY A 51 5.16 -10.69 8.67
N PHE A 52 4.82 -10.67 7.37
CA PHE A 52 5.09 -9.50 6.53
C PHE A 52 4.31 -8.28 7.03
N ARG A 53 4.96 -7.12 7.02
CA ARG A 53 4.39 -5.85 7.52
C ARG A 53 4.58 -4.66 6.57
N PHE A 54 5.09 -4.92 5.37
CA PHE A 54 5.39 -3.89 4.39
C PHE A 54 4.90 -4.34 3.01
N ILE A 55 3.87 -3.68 2.49
CA ILE A 55 3.44 -3.82 1.11
C ILE A 55 3.99 -2.63 0.34
N ALA A 56 4.74 -2.93 -0.72
CA ALA A 56 5.31 -1.94 -1.62
C ALA A 56 4.67 -2.11 -3.00
N VAL A 57 4.17 -1.03 -3.59
CA VAL A 57 3.51 -1.05 -4.91
C VAL A 57 4.20 -0.11 -5.89
N GLU A 58 4.02 -0.41 -7.18
CA GLU A 58 4.41 0.47 -8.29
C GLU A 58 3.44 1.65 -8.38
N GLY A 59 3.54 2.56 -7.42
CA GLY A 59 2.72 3.76 -7.35
C GLY A 59 3.47 4.90 -6.65
N ASP A 60 2.99 6.12 -6.87
CA ASP A 60 3.61 7.33 -6.33
C ASP A 60 3.58 7.34 -4.79
N TRP A 61 4.69 7.79 -4.20
CA TRP A 61 4.84 7.82 -2.75
C TRP A 61 3.75 8.65 -2.02
N PRO A 62 3.44 9.91 -2.42
CA PRO A 62 2.48 10.75 -1.68
C PRO A 62 1.09 10.11 -1.60
N ASP A 63 0.59 9.57 -2.71
CA ASP A 63 -0.75 9.01 -2.76
C ASP A 63 -0.85 7.68 -2.03
N CYS A 64 0.16 6.80 -2.21
CA CYS A 64 0.24 5.58 -1.43
C CYS A 64 0.42 5.86 0.07
N TYR A 65 1.07 6.97 0.44
CA TYR A 65 1.22 7.36 1.84
C TYR A 65 -0.10 7.82 2.46
N LYS A 66 -1.03 8.42 1.70
CA LYS A 66 -2.40 8.66 2.20
C LYS A 66 -3.09 7.34 2.56
N ILE A 67 -2.98 6.32 1.70
CA ILE A 67 -3.44 4.95 2.02
C ILE A 67 -2.72 4.40 3.25
N ASN A 68 -1.40 4.58 3.36
CA ASN A 68 -0.63 4.14 4.52
C ASN A 68 -1.17 4.70 5.84
N ARG A 69 -1.44 6.02 5.86
CA ARG A 69 -2.00 6.69 7.03
C ARG A 69 -3.36 6.10 7.39
N TYR A 70 -4.18 5.81 6.38
CA TYR A 70 -5.50 5.18 6.55
C TYR A 70 -5.39 3.79 7.15
N VAL A 71 -4.60 2.90 6.54
CA VAL A 71 -4.46 1.52 6.99
C VAL A 71 -3.79 1.43 8.37
N LYS A 72 -2.94 2.39 8.73
CA LYS A 72 -2.33 2.48 10.07
C LYS A 72 -3.20 3.22 11.08
N GLY A 73 -4.35 3.78 10.69
CA GLY A 73 -5.28 4.44 11.59
C GLY A 73 -4.74 5.74 12.22
N TYR A 74 -4.04 6.56 11.45
CA TYR A 74 -3.64 7.91 11.88
C TYR A 74 -4.88 8.80 12.04
N LYS A 75 -4.84 9.75 12.97
CA LYS A 75 -6.00 10.58 13.34
C LYS A 75 -6.53 11.46 12.20
N ASP A 76 -5.67 11.82 11.27
CA ASP A 76 -5.91 12.71 10.13
C ASP A 76 -6.01 11.97 8.80
N ALA A 77 -6.13 10.64 8.82
CA ALA A 77 -6.10 9.81 7.62
C ALA A 77 -7.42 9.73 6.83
N GLY A 78 -8.44 10.49 7.24
CA GLY A 78 -9.80 10.36 6.71
C GLY A 78 -10.61 9.23 7.37
N ASN A 79 -11.94 9.27 7.16
CA ASN A 79 -12.86 8.33 7.80
C ASN A 79 -13.16 7.10 6.94
N SER A 80 -13.14 7.23 5.61
CA SER A 80 -13.43 6.15 4.66
C SER A 80 -12.31 5.99 3.63
N ILE A 81 -12.08 4.75 3.18
CA ILE A 81 -11.11 4.50 2.10
C ILE A 81 -11.54 5.17 0.78
N THR A 82 -12.84 5.29 0.55
CA THR A 82 -13.39 5.94 -0.65
C THR A 82 -12.96 7.39 -0.75
N ASP A 83 -12.96 8.13 0.37
CA ASP A 83 -12.51 9.52 0.38
C ASP A 83 -11.00 9.61 0.12
N VAL A 84 -10.22 8.70 0.70
CA VAL A 84 -8.76 8.64 0.51
C VAL A 84 -8.40 8.37 -0.96
N LEU A 85 -9.11 7.44 -1.61
CA LEU A 85 -8.86 7.09 -3.01
C LEU A 85 -9.36 8.13 -4.01
N GLN A 86 -10.35 8.97 -3.66
CA GLN A 86 -10.80 10.07 -4.53
C GLN A 86 -9.72 11.11 -4.82
N HIS A 87 -8.65 11.17 -4.01
CA HIS A 87 -7.55 12.12 -4.17
C HIS A 87 -6.39 11.59 -5.04
N PHE A 88 -6.59 10.47 -5.76
CA PHE A 88 -5.66 9.95 -6.76
C PHE A 88 -5.97 10.59 -8.13
N ASP A 89 -5.47 11.81 -8.35
CA ASP A 89 -5.74 12.56 -9.58
C ASP A 89 -4.72 12.29 -10.71
N ARG A 90 -3.54 11.74 -10.36
CA ARG A 90 -2.40 11.64 -11.27
C ARG A 90 -2.36 10.37 -12.11
N TRP A 91 -2.83 9.26 -11.55
CA TRP A 91 -2.86 7.97 -12.24
C TRP A 91 -4.28 7.60 -12.63
N PRO A 92 -4.46 6.81 -13.70
CA PRO A 92 -5.76 6.25 -13.99
C PRO A 92 -6.29 5.49 -12.77
N THR A 93 -7.55 5.75 -12.41
CA THR A 93 -8.14 5.20 -11.18
C THR A 93 -8.07 3.67 -11.12
N TRP A 94 -8.08 2.99 -12.27
CA TRP A 94 -7.96 1.54 -12.37
C TRP A 94 -6.65 0.95 -11.82
N MET A 95 -5.60 1.76 -11.64
CA MET A 95 -4.29 1.26 -11.19
C MET A 95 -4.24 1.08 -9.67
N TRP A 96 -4.59 2.11 -8.90
CA TRP A 96 -4.54 2.05 -7.43
C TRP A 96 -5.79 2.60 -6.72
N ALA A 97 -6.69 3.28 -7.44
CA ALA A 97 -7.96 3.78 -6.90
C ALA A 97 -9.14 2.91 -7.37
N ASN A 98 -8.98 1.59 -7.22
CA ASN A 98 -9.97 0.58 -7.60
C ASN A 98 -10.57 -0.13 -6.37
N TRP A 99 -11.60 -0.94 -6.61
CA TRP A 99 -12.34 -1.63 -5.54
C TRP A 99 -11.49 -2.67 -4.81
N GLU A 100 -10.54 -3.29 -5.51
CA GLU A 100 -9.68 -4.33 -4.97
C GLU A 100 -8.66 -3.75 -3.99
N VAL A 101 -8.07 -2.60 -4.33
CA VAL A 101 -7.17 -1.84 -3.43
C VAL A 101 -7.96 -1.28 -2.25
N ALA A 102 -9.18 -0.76 -2.48
CA ALA A 102 -10.05 -0.32 -1.39
C ALA A 102 -10.34 -1.47 -0.40
N ALA A 103 -10.69 -2.65 -0.91
CA ALA A 103 -10.96 -3.84 -0.10
C ALA A 103 -9.72 -4.34 0.65
N LEU A 104 -8.54 -4.27 0.04
CA LEU A 104 -7.27 -4.58 0.72
C LEU A 104 -6.99 -3.57 1.83
N ALA A 105 -7.14 -2.28 1.58
CA ALA A 105 -6.90 -1.22 2.56
C ALA A 105 -7.85 -1.30 3.76
N GLU A 106 -9.14 -1.59 3.54
CA GLU A 106 -10.09 -1.84 4.63
C GLU A 106 -9.67 -3.04 5.48
N TRP A 107 -9.33 -4.15 4.82
CA TRP A 107 -8.84 -5.34 5.53
C TRP A 107 -7.56 -5.06 6.33
N LEU A 108 -6.62 -4.28 5.77
CA LEU A 108 -5.41 -3.87 6.48
C LEU A 108 -5.73 -2.99 7.68
N ARG A 109 -6.68 -2.06 7.57
CA ARG A 109 -7.12 -1.20 8.67
C ARG A 109 -7.72 -2.03 9.80
N GLU A 110 -8.58 -2.98 9.48
CA GLU A 110 -9.14 -3.93 10.45
C GLU A 110 -8.05 -4.77 11.10
N TYR A 111 -7.17 -5.38 10.30
CA TYR A 111 -6.03 -6.17 10.77
C TYR A 111 -5.11 -5.35 11.68
N ASN A 112 -4.84 -4.10 11.36
CA ASN A 112 -3.97 -3.22 12.13
C ASN A 112 -4.61 -2.67 13.42
N SER A 113 -5.94 -2.63 13.50
CA SER A 113 -6.68 -1.99 14.61
C SER A 113 -6.34 -2.57 15.98
N THR A 114 -6.06 -3.88 16.04
CA THR A 114 -5.73 -4.62 17.26
C THR A 114 -4.24 -4.67 17.56
N ARG A 115 -3.40 -4.06 16.72
CA ARG A 115 -1.93 -4.15 16.79
C ARG A 115 -1.29 -2.85 17.26
N PRO A 116 -0.16 -2.92 18.00
CA PRO A 116 0.66 -1.75 18.31
C PRO A 116 1.14 -1.05 17.04
N MET A 117 1.30 0.27 17.09
CA MET A 117 1.68 1.07 15.91
C MET A 117 2.96 0.56 15.20
N ALA A 118 3.94 0.10 15.97
CA ALA A 118 5.21 -0.44 15.46
C ALA A 118 5.06 -1.78 14.70
N GLU A 119 3.94 -2.49 14.88
CA GLU A 119 3.67 -3.78 14.26
C GLU A 119 2.64 -3.70 13.14
N ARG A 120 2.03 -2.53 12.93
CA ARG A 120 1.02 -2.33 11.88
C ARG A 120 1.64 -2.46 10.50
N VAL A 121 0.96 -3.22 9.64
CA VAL A 121 1.28 -3.36 8.23
C VAL A 121 1.12 -2.01 7.54
N GLY A 122 2.11 -1.59 6.77
CA GLY A 122 2.05 -0.38 5.95
C GLY A 122 1.88 -0.66 4.46
N PHE A 123 1.43 0.36 3.74
CA PHE A 123 1.23 0.35 2.30
C PHE A 123 2.04 1.49 1.68
N TYR A 124 2.96 1.21 0.78
CA TYR A 124 3.96 2.19 0.33
C TYR A 124 4.10 2.19 -1.18
N GLY A 125 4.23 3.38 -1.75
CA GLY A 125 4.59 3.57 -3.15
C GLY A 125 6.10 3.60 -3.32
N LEU A 126 6.63 2.86 -4.29
CA LEU A 126 8.05 2.83 -4.63
C LEU A 126 8.39 3.71 -5.84
N ASP A 127 7.38 4.26 -6.52
CA ASP A 127 7.61 4.96 -7.76
C ASP A 127 8.18 6.36 -7.54
N VAL A 128 9.04 6.80 -8.46
CA VAL A 128 9.83 8.04 -8.35
C VAL A 128 9.30 9.15 -9.25
N TYR A 129 8.15 8.97 -9.89
CA TYR A 129 7.58 9.98 -10.78
C TYR A 129 6.99 11.18 -10.05
N SER A 130 6.68 11.06 -8.76
CA SER A 130 6.08 12.12 -7.94
C SER A 130 7.03 13.26 -7.52
N LEU A 131 8.08 13.58 -8.27
CA LEU A 131 9.13 14.54 -7.85
C LEU A 131 8.56 15.84 -7.28
N TRP A 132 7.60 16.47 -7.98
CA TRP A 132 7.00 17.74 -7.55
C TRP A 132 6.16 17.60 -6.29
N ASP A 133 5.30 16.57 -6.20
CA ASP A 133 4.45 16.32 -5.04
C ASP A 133 5.28 15.94 -3.81
N SER A 134 6.35 15.16 -4.00
CA SER A 134 7.34 14.82 -2.97
C SER A 134 8.12 16.05 -2.52
N MET A 135 8.47 16.97 -3.44
CA MET A 135 9.08 18.25 -3.09
C MET A 135 8.14 19.11 -2.25
N TYR A 136 6.87 19.25 -2.64
CA TYR A 136 5.89 20.02 -1.87
C TYR A 136 5.70 19.43 -0.46
N ALA A 137 5.58 18.12 -0.33
CA ALA A 137 5.48 17.47 0.98
C ALA A 137 6.72 17.72 1.87
N MET A 138 7.92 17.77 1.29
CA MET A 138 9.12 18.15 2.02
C MET A 138 9.15 19.64 2.37
N MET A 139 8.70 20.51 1.46
CA MET A 139 8.61 21.95 1.72
C MET A 139 7.64 22.26 2.86
N ASP A 140 6.47 21.62 2.89
CA ASP A 140 5.49 21.78 3.96
C ASP A 140 6.06 21.35 5.31
N TYR A 141 6.75 20.20 5.35
CA TYR A 141 7.44 19.73 6.55
C TYR A 141 8.55 20.70 7.01
N LEU A 142 9.38 21.20 6.08
CA LEU A 142 10.44 22.15 6.40
C LEU A 142 9.90 23.50 6.85
N GLN A 143 8.76 23.96 6.33
CA GLN A 143 8.14 25.21 6.79
C GLN A 143 7.74 25.14 8.27
N GLU A 144 7.34 23.96 8.76
CA GLU A 144 7.00 23.77 10.17
C GLU A 144 8.23 23.54 11.05
N GLU A 145 9.20 22.73 10.60
CA GLU A 145 10.31 22.25 11.44
C GLU A 145 11.62 23.04 11.27
N ASP A 146 11.94 23.54 10.08
CA ASP A 146 13.13 24.35 9.79
C ASP A 146 12.86 25.44 8.73
N PRO A 147 12.28 26.58 9.14
CA PRO A 147 11.93 27.67 8.23
C PRO A 147 13.12 28.31 7.51
N GLN A 148 14.34 28.20 8.06
CA GLN A 148 15.54 28.72 7.41
C GLN A 148 15.95 27.85 6.24
N ALA A 149 15.95 26.52 6.43
CA ALA A 149 16.19 25.57 5.34
C ALA A 149 15.13 25.73 4.23
N ALA A 150 13.85 25.91 4.60
CA ALA A 150 12.77 26.13 3.64
C ALA A 150 12.99 27.35 2.73
N GLN A 151 13.58 28.43 3.24
CA GLN A 151 13.88 29.64 2.44
C GLN A 151 15.08 29.48 1.48
N SER A 152 15.96 28.52 1.73
CA SER A 152 17.16 28.27 0.92
C SER A 152 16.88 27.46 -0.34
N VAL A 153 15.75 26.75 -0.38
CA VAL A 153 15.28 25.98 -1.54
C VAL A 153 14.43 26.91 -2.41
N LYS A 154 15.05 27.56 -3.39
CA LYS A 154 14.39 28.37 -4.44
C LYS A 154 14.88 27.97 -5.82
#